data_AF-A0A1B6JVL7-F1
#
_entry.id   AF-A0A1B6JVL7-F1
#
_cell.length_a   1.000
_cell.length_b   1.000
_cell.length_c   1.000
_cell.angle_alpha   90.00
_cell.angle_beta   90.00
_cell.angle_gamma   90.00
#
_symmetry.space_group_name_H-M   'P 1'
#
loop_
_entity.id
_entity.type
_entity.pdbx_description
1 polymer ?
#
loop_
_entity_poly.entity_id
_entity_poly.type
_entity_poly.pdbx_seq_one_letter_code
_entity_poly.pdbx_strand_id
1 'polypeptide(L)'
;QRPVRMVVKLETMMEAIGTRWPCLVQYEAGVNDEGKIQYMKTYVYEDAGSAFNDFVADYTILAFTNVYDPSTWSTKIYDVRTDKPCTAWARAPGTLEGVALAEHILEHIAHEVGKDPLSVRMKNLDDKYPIRAMVAKLNEKADYENRKECVKEFNKANMWKKRALSVVPIRFQMDTFSNYNAIVSIYRNDGTVAIA
;
A
#
# COMPACT_ATOMS: atom_id res chain seq x y z
N GLN A 1 -36.93 8.24 31.24
CA GLN A 1 -35.86 7.58 30.47
C GLN A 1 -36.46 6.44 29.66
N ARG A 2 -36.15 6.35 28.36
CA ARG A 2 -36.60 5.28 27.44
C ARG A 2 -35.46 4.94 26.47
N PRO A 3 -35.39 3.71 25.93
CA PRO A 3 -34.42 3.35 24.89
C PRO A 3 -34.55 4.23 23.64
N VAL A 4 -33.43 4.55 23.01
CA VAL A 4 -33.35 5.32 21.76
C VAL A 4 -32.59 4.50 20.72
N ARG A 5 -33.12 4.44 19.49
CA ARG A 5 -32.44 3.85 18.33
C ARG A 5 -32.10 4.96 17.34
N MET A 6 -30.85 5.01 16.91
CA MET A 6 -30.39 5.90 15.84
C MET A 6 -30.07 5.06 14.60
N VAL A 7 -30.66 5.42 13.47
CA VAL A 7 -30.34 4.89 12.14
C VAL A 7 -30.08 6.09 11.27
N VAL A 8 -28.87 6.17 10.72
CA VAL A 8 -28.40 7.28 9.90
C VAL A 8 -28.43 6.90 8.42
N LYS A 9 -28.72 7.88 7.58
CA LYS A 9 -28.65 7.72 6.13
C LYS A 9 -27.18 7.61 5.70
N LEU A 10 -26.95 6.99 4.55
CA LEU A 10 -25.60 6.80 4.02
C LEU A 10 -24.90 8.15 3.75
N GLU A 11 -25.63 9.12 3.23
CA GLU A 11 -25.13 10.47 2.93
C GLU A 11 -24.64 11.16 4.20
N THR A 12 -25.43 11.10 5.28
CA THR A 12 -25.04 11.63 6.59
C THR A 12 -23.81 10.90 7.14
N MET A 13 -23.69 9.59 6.92
CA MET A 13 -22.49 8.84 7.31
C MET A 13 -21.25 9.26 6.49
N MET A 14 -21.40 9.51 5.19
CA MET A 14 -20.30 9.96 4.32
C MET A 14 -19.85 11.39 4.63
N GLU A 15 -20.74 12.23 5.14
CA GLU A 15 -20.42 13.59 5.60
C GLU A 15 -19.78 13.59 6.99
N ALA A 16 -20.24 12.72 7.90
CA ALA A 16 -19.84 12.73 9.29
C ALA A 16 -18.61 11.87 9.60
N ILE A 17 -18.46 10.73 8.92
CA ILE A 17 -17.35 9.78 9.15
C ILE A 17 -16.28 9.99 8.09
N GLY A 18 -15.05 10.10 8.57
CA GLY A 18 -13.87 10.27 7.75
C GLY A 18 -13.67 9.23 6.66
N THR A 19 -12.98 9.66 5.62
CA THR A 19 -12.47 8.79 4.56
C THR A 19 -11.03 8.39 4.84
N ARG A 20 -10.46 7.56 3.95
CA ARG A 20 -9.01 7.36 3.86
C ARG A 20 -8.28 8.71 3.77
N TRP A 21 -7.07 8.75 4.31
CA TRP A 21 -6.16 9.89 4.29
C TRP A 21 -5.67 10.18 2.86
N PRO A 22 -5.96 11.37 2.30
CA PRO A 22 -5.29 11.83 1.09
C PRO A 22 -3.80 12.06 1.35
N CYS A 23 -2.95 11.59 0.43
CA CYS A 23 -1.50 11.75 0.53
C CYS A 23 -0.94 12.55 -0.66
N LEU A 24 0.02 13.42 -0.36
CA LEU A 24 0.87 14.08 -1.34
C LEU A 24 2.32 13.65 -1.10
N VAL A 25 2.99 13.19 -2.16
CA VAL A 25 4.43 12.92 -2.12
C VAL A 25 5.18 13.93 -2.97
N GLN A 26 6.25 14.49 -2.41
CA GLN A 26 7.25 15.25 -3.12
C GLN A 26 8.59 14.54 -2.95
N TYR A 27 9.32 14.34 -4.03
CA TYR A 27 10.58 13.60 -3.96
C TYR A 27 11.60 14.08 -4.98
N GLU A 28 12.86 13.82 -4.66
CA GLU A 28 14.01 13.89 -5.56
C GLU A 28 14.77 12.57 -5.45
N ALA A 29 15.12 11.97 -6.58
CA ALA A 29 15.85 10.71 -6.62
C ALA A 29 17.00 10.77 -7.63
N GLY A 30 18.21 10.42 -7.20
CA GLY A 30 19.33 10.15 -8.08
C GLY A 30 19.39 8.67 -8.42
N VAL A 31 19.44 8.34 -9.71
CA VAL A 31 19.46 6.95 -10.20
C VAL A 31 20.58 6.74 -11.21
N ASN A 32 21.04 5.49 -11.35
CA ASN A 32 21.96 5.11 -12.43
C ASN A 32 21.19 4.65 -13.69
N ASP A 33 21.91 4.32 -14.76
CA ASP A 33 21.35 3.89 -16.05
C ASP A 33 20.53 2.57 -15.99
N GLU A 34 20.63 1.82 -14.89
CA GLU A 34 19.84 0.62 -14.63
C GLU A 34 18.58 0.90 -13.80
N GLY A 35 18.36 2.15 -13.37
CA GLY A 35 17.27 2.55 -12.49
C GLY A 35 17.50 2.22 -11.01
N LYS A 36 18.74 1.90 -10.60
CA LYS A 36 19.08 1.70 -9.18
C LYS A 36 19.21 3.05 -8.47
N ILE A 37 18.47 3.23 -7.39
CA ILE A 37 18.49 4.44 -6.56
C ILE A 37 19.85 4.57 -5.85
N GLN A 38 20.49 5.72 -6.06
CA GLN A 38 21.74 6.11 -5.41
C GLN A 38 21.50 7.00 -4.20
N TYR A 39 20.46 7.84 -4.27
CA TYR A 39 19.90 8.56 -3.14
C TYR A 39 18.43 8.90 -3.42
N MET A 40 17.63 9.03 -2.37
CA MET A 40 16.28 9.56 -2.49
C MET A 40 15.92 10.42 -1.29
N LYS A 41 15.32 11.58 -1.54
CA LYS A 41 14.78 12.46 -0.52
C LYS A 41 13.29 12.62 -0.74
N THR A 42 12.49 12.27 0.25
CA THR A 42 11.03 12.25 0.13
C THR A 42 10.37 13.03 1.26
N TYR A 43 9.33 13.77 0.90
CA TYR A 43 8.40 14.46 1.79
C TYR A 43 7.00 13.94 1.50
N VAL A 44 6.38 13.30 2.49
CA VAL A 44 4.99 12.83 2.41
C VAL A 44 4.14 13.70 3.33
N TYR A 45 3.02 14.17 2.81
CA TYR A 45 2.04 14.95 3.55
C TYR A 45 0.72 14.18 3.53
N GLU A 46 0.21 13.85 4.70
CA GLU A 46 -1.05 13.11 4.85
C GLU A 46 -2.09 14.03 5.50
N ASP A 47 -3.26 14.16 4.87
CA ASP A 47 -4.32 15.06 5.34
C ASP A 47 -5.18 14.35 6.40
N ALA A 48 -5.04 14.81 7.64
CA ALA A 48 -5.77 14.32 8.82
C ALA A 48 -7.23 14.85 8.89
N GLY A 49 -7.59 15.79 8.01
CA GLY A 49 -8.81 16.57 8.18
C GLY A 49 -8.73 17.48 9.41
N SER A 50 -9.85 17.65 10.11
CA SER A 50 -9.99 18.62 11.19
C SER A 50 -9.34 18.23 12.52
N ALA A 51 -8.96 16.96 12.72
CA ALA A 51 -8.33 16.48 13.95
C ALA A 51 -7.34 15.32 13.70
N PHE A 52 -6.36 15.17 14.58
CA PHE A 52 -5.39 14.07 14.57
C PHE A 52 -5.94 12.89 15.41
N ASN A 53 -7.02 12.26 14.95
CA ASN A 53 -7.67 11.16 15.66
C ASN A 53 -6.95 9.81 15.51
N ASP A 54 -6.29 9.61 14.37
CA ASP A 54 -5.67 8.34 13.98
C ASP A 54 -4.18 8.55 13.64
N PHE A 55 -3.34 7.59 13.98
CA PHE A 55 -1.88 7.63 13.79
C PHE A 55 -1.48 6.91 12.48
N VAL A 56 -2.04 7.34 11.36
CA VAL A 56 -1.83 6.69 10.06
C VAL A 56 -0.40 6.86 9.55
N ALA A 57 0.22 8.03 9.74
CA ALA A 57 1.59 8.31 9.33
C ALA A 57 2.63 7.35 9.92
N ASP A 58 2.40 6.86 11.15
CA ASP A 58 3.26 5.87 11.81
C ASP A 58 3.26 4.52 11.07
N TYR A 59 2.14 4.14 10.46
CA TYR A 59 2.08 2.97 9.60
C TYR A 59 2.64 3.25 8.20
N THR A 60 2.43 4.45 7.67
CA THR A 60 2.97 4.87 6.37
C THR A 60 4.49 4.80 6.37
N ILE A 61 5.17 5.32 7.41
CA ILE A 61 6.64 5.32 7.48
C ILE A 61 7.21 3.90 7.48
N LEU A 62 6.58 2.96 8.18
CA LEU A 62 7.01 1.56 8.25
C LEU A 62 6.81 0.81 6.92
N ALA A 63 5.82 1.23 6.15
CA ALA A 63 5.45 0.61 4.88
C ALA A 63 6.11 1.25 3.65
N PHE A 64 6.54 2.52 3.75
CA PHE A 64 7.06 3.30 2.62
C PHE A 64 8.24 2.62 1.91
N THR A 65 9.08 1.87 2.62
CA THR A 65 10.20 1.15 1.99
C THR A 65 9.76 -0.09 1.21
N ASN A 66 8.53 -0.57 1.45
CA ASN A 66 7.96 -1.79 0.89
C ASN A 66 8.95 -2.96 0.95
N VAL A 67 9.45 -3.39 -0.22
CA VAL A 67 10.41 -4.51 -0.40
C VAL A 67 11.79 -4.05 -0.85
N TYR A 68 12.03 -2.74 -0.89
CA TYR A 68 13.22 -2.12 -1.46
C TYR A 68 14.25 -1.78 -0.38
N ASP A 69 15.53 -1.74 -0.77
CA ASP A 69 16.62 -1.33 0.10
C ASP A 69 16.54 0.18 0.37
N PRO A 70 16.29 0.62 1.62
CA PRO A 70 16.16 2.03 1.96
C PRO A 70 17.48 2.67 2.40
N SER A 71 18.62 1.98 2.26
CA SER A 71 19.92 2.44 2.76
C SER A 71 20.33 3.83 2.28
N THR A 72 19.81 4.26 1.13
CA THR A 72 20.08 5.57 0.51
C THR A 72 18.89 6.52 0.56
N TRP A 73 17.84 6.19 1.30
CA TRP A 73 16.59 6.93 1.36
C TRP A 73 16.53 7.83 2.60
N SER A 74 16.00 9.04 2.42
CA SER A 74 15.72 9.98 3.50
C SER A 74 14.28 10.47 3.37
N THR A 75 13.39 9.96 4.21
CA THR A 75 11.95 10.24 4.13
C THR A 75 11.49 11.00 5.37
N LYS A 76 10.65 12.02 5.15
CA LYS A 76 9.90 12.73 6.19
C LYS A 76 8.42 12.64 5.89
N ILE A 77 7.62 12.30 6.90
CA ILE A 77 6.17 12.20 6.79
C ILE A 77 5.55 13.20 7.76
N TYR A 78 4.51 13.90 7.32
CA TYR A 78 3.84 14.96 8.06
C TYR A 78 2.34 14.73 8.06
N ASP A 79 1.74 14.76 9.26
CA ASP A 79 0.29 14.93 9.40
C ASP A 79 -0.07 16.40 9.19
N VAL A 80 -1.06 16.64 8.34
CA VAL A 80 -1.52 17.98 7.99
C VAL A 80 -2.97 18.14 8.43
N ARG A 81 -3.23 19.13 9.28
CA ARG A 81 -4.59 19.51 9.66
C ARG A 81 -5.20 20.43 8.60
N THR A 82 -6.44 20.16 8.24
CA THR A 82 -7.23 20.96 7.29
C THR A 82 -8.65 21.19 7.81
N ASP A 83 -9.43 22.03 7.15
CA ASP A 83 -10.85 22.29 7.52
C ASP A 83 -11.83 21.25 6.94
N LYS A 84 -11.33 20.08 6.53
CA LYS A 84 -12.13 18.96 6.02
C LYS A 84 -12.65 18.09 7.18
N PRO A 85 -13.67 17.24 6.95
CA PRO A 85 -14.03 16.20 7.90
C PRO A 85 -12.81 15.38 8.31
N CYS A 86 -12.72 15.06 9.61
CA CYS A 86 -11.68 14.23 10.18
C CYS A 86 -11.58 12.91 9.42
N THR A 87 -10.40 12.49 8.99
CA THR A 87 -10.20 11.22 8.29
C THR A 87 -10.27 10.03 9.25
N ALA A 88 -10.32 8.81 8.71
CA ALA A 88 -10.47 7.60 9.52
C ALA A 88 -9.64 6.43 8.99
N TRP A 89 -9.39 5.43 9.85
CA TRP A 89 -8.84 4.13 9.45
C TRP A 89 -9.59 3.53 8.25
N ALA A 90 -8.86 3.26 7.18
CA ALA A 90 -9.34 2.49 6.03
C ALA A 90 -8.50 1.21 5.88
N ARG A 91 -9.05 0.16 5.28
CA ARG A 91 -8.38 -1.15 5.15
C ARG A 91 -6.96 -1.00 4.59
N ALA A 92 -5.98 -1.64 5.23
CA ALA A 92 -4.54 -1.39 5.00
C ALA A 92 -4.20 0.08 5.30
N PRO A 93 -4.30 0.50 6.57
CA PRO A 93 -4.08 1.89 6.93
C PRO A 93 -2.59 2.24 6.98
N GLY A 94 -2.21 3.33 6.33
CA GLY A 94 -0.84 3.82 6.15
C GLY A 94 -0.01 2.93 5.23
N THR A 95 -0.21 1.61 5.31
CA THR A 95 0.44 0.61 4.48
C THR A 95 0.08 0.73 3.00
N LEU A 96 -1.18 1.00 2.65
CA LEU A 96 -1.56 1.25 1.26
C LEU A 96 -0.85 2.49 0.74
N GLU A 97 -0.92 3.57 1.52
CA GLU A 97 -0.34 4.88 1.21
C GLU A 97 1.17 4.73 0.99
N GLY A 98 1.89 4.19 1.97
CA GLY A 98 3.34 4.01 1.90
C GLY A 98 3.78 3.16 0.71
N VAL A 99 3.15 2.00 0.50
CA VAL A 99 3.49 1.11 -0.63
C VAL A 99 3.17 1.78 -1.96
N ALA A 100 1.99 2.37 -2.11
CA ALA A 100 1.60 3.01 -3.37
C ALA A 100 2.52 4.16 -3.75
N LEU A 101 2.96 4.97 -2.78
CA LEU A 101 3.88 6.08 -3.02
C LEU A 101 5.25 5.58 -3.50
N ALA A 102 5.81 4.55 -2.87
CA ALA A 102 7.09 3.98 -3.29
C ALA A 102 7.02 3.30 -4.66
N GLU A 103 5.95 2.56 -4.93
CA GLU A 103 5.71 1.96 -6.25
C GLU A 103 5.54 3.00 -7.35
N HIS A 104 4.86 4.12 -7.04
CA HIS A 104 4.74 5.23 -7.96
C HIS A 104 6.11 5.82 -8.33
N ILE A 105 6.99 6.01 -7.35
CA ILE A 105 8.34 6.52 -7.58
C ILE A 105 9.15 5.55 -8.44
N LEU A 106 9.14 4.25 -8.15
CA LEU A 106 9.89 3.27 -8.95
C LEU A 106 9.34 3.13 -10.38
N GLU A 107 8.03 3.22 -10.56
CA GLU A 107 7.43 3.21 -11.89
C GLU A 107 7.87 4.44 -12.69
N HIS A 108 7.90 5.63 -12.06
CA HIS A 108 8.39 6.85 -12.70
C HIS A 108 9.88 6.74 -13.05
N ILE A 109 10.71 6.22 -12.15
CA ILE A 109 12.14 5.97 -12.44
C ILE A 109 12.28 5.08 -13.66
N ALA A 110 11.53 3.97 -13.73
CA ALA A 110 11.59 3.05 -14.86
C ALA A 110 11.20 3.72 -16.19
N HIS A 111 10.21 4.60 -16.16
CA HIS A 111 9.82 5.41 -17.32
C HIS A 111 10.96 6.32 -17.78
N GLU A 112 11.57 7.09 -16.86
CA GLU A 112 12.65 8.03 -17.17
C GLU A 112 13.91 7.35 -17.72
N VAL A 113 14.28 6.19 -17.17
CA VAL A 113 15.45 5.43 -17.67
C VAL A 113 15.12 4.54 -18.88
N GLY A 114 13.86 4.49 -19.32
CA GLY A 114 13.41 3.66 -20.44
C GLY A 114 13.60 2.15 -20.23
N LYS A 115 13.52 1.67 -18.97
CA LYS A 115 13.70 0.27 -18.60
C LYS A 115 12.37 -0.39 -18.28
N ASP A 116 12.37 -1.72 -18.30
CA ASP A 116 11.20 -2.49 -17.85
C ASP A 116 10.95 -2.24 -16.36
N PRO A 117 9.73 -1.88 -15.94
CA PRO A 117 9.45 -1.56 -14.54
C PRO A 117 9.73 -2.71 -13.57
N LEU A 118 9.51 -3.98 -13.97
CA LEU A 118 9.88 -5.11 -13.12
C LEU A 118 11.41 -5.19 -12.97
N SER A 119 12.17 -4.99 -14.04
CA SER A 119 13.64 -4.98 -13.94
C SER A 119 14.19 -3.93 -12.97
N VAL A 120 13.62 -2.72 -12.96
CA VAL A 120 13.99 -1.64 -12.02
C VAL A 120 13.65 -2.01 -10.59
N ARG A 121 12.45 -2.57 -10.34
CA ARG A 121 12.08 -3.09 -9.02
C ARG A 121 13.08 -4.14 -8.54
N MET A 122 13.45 -5.09 -9.39
CA MET A 122 14.39 -6.18 -9.06
C MET A 122 15.82 -5.71 -8.75
N LYS A 123 16.22 -4.52 -9.24
CA LYS A 123 17.52 -3.87 -8.97
C LYS A 123 17.55 -3.12 -7.64
N ASN A 124 16.39 -2.75 -7.10
CA ASN A 124 16.25 -2.01 -5.86
C ASN A 124 15.76 -2.86 -4.68
N LEU A 125 15.55 -4.17 -4.85
CA LEU A 125 15.10 -5.05 -3.76
C LEU A 125 16.08 -5.09 -2.59
N ASP A 126 15.54 -5.20 -1.38
CA ASP A 126 16.28 -5.60 -0.19
C ASP A 126 16.38 -7.14 -0.14
N ASP A 127 17.62 -7.65 -0.15
CA ASP A 127 17.91 -9.09 -0.14
C ASP A 127 17.47 -9.79 1.17
N LYS A 128 17.11 -9.04 2.22
CA LYS A 128 16.49 -9.57 3.43
C LYS A 128 15.16 -10.30 3.15
N TYR A 129 14.43 -9.89 2.12
CA TYR A 129 13.12 -10.45 1.82
C TYR A 129 13.19 -11.48 0.67
N PRO A 130 12.41 -12.59 0.75
CA PRO A 130 12.44 -13.64 -0.28
C PRO A 130 11.72 -13.27 -1.59
N ILE A 131 11.60 -11.97 -1.89
CA ILE A 131 10.81 -11.43 -3.00
C ILE A 131 11.34 -11.89 -4.35
N ARG A 132 12.67 -11.96 -4.51
CA ARG A 132 13.30 -12.39 -5.77
C ARG A 132 12.83 -13.80 -6.19
N ALA A 133 12.80 -14.74 -5.25
CA ALA A 133 12.33 -16.10 -5.50
C ALA A 133 10.81 -16.15 -5.76
N MET A 134 10.03 -15.34 -5.05
CA MET A 134 8.58 -15.26 -5.24
C MET A 134 8.21 -14.70 -6.62
N VAL A 135 8.90 -13.65 -7.07
CA VAL A 135 8.73 -13.08 -8.41
C VAL A 135 9.12 -14.09 -9.48
N ALA A 136 10.22 -14.82 -9.32
CA ALA A 136 10.61 -15.86 -10.28
C ALA A 136 9.52 -16.94 -10.43
N LYS A 137 9.00 -17.44 -9.31
CA LYS A 137 7.89 -18.41 -9.30
C LYS A 137 6.60 -17.85 -9.91
N LEU A 138 6.30 -16.57 -9.66
CA LEU A 138 5.15 -15.90 -10.25
C LEU A 138 5.32 -15.78 -11.77
N ASN A 139 6.50 -15.38 -12.24
CA ASN A 139 6.78 -15.21 -13.66
C ASN A 139 6.63 -16.52 -14.44
N GLU A 140 7.11 -17.63 -13.86
CA GLU A 140 6.91 -18.97 -14.42
C GLU A 140 5.42 -19.34 -14.46
N LYS A 141 4.74 -19.28 -13.31
CA LYS A 141 3.34 -19.71 -13.20
C LYS A 141 2.38 -18.86 -14.03
N ALA A 142 2.67 -17.56 -14.17
CA ALA A 142 1.83 -16.62 -14.89
C ALA A 142 2.16 -16.52 -16.39
N ASP A 143 3.17 -17.26 -16.87
CA ASP A 143 3.71 -17.17 -18.22
C ASP A 143 4.05 -15.72 -18.62
N TYR A 144 4.76 -15.03 -17.73
CA TYR A 144 4.90 -13.57 -17.77
C TYR A 144 5.61 -13.08 -19.03
N GLU A 145 6.72 -13.71 -19.41
CA GLU A 145 7.52 -13.28 -20.57
C GLU A 145 6.74 -13.43 -21.89
N ASN A 146 6.04 -14.56 -22.08
CA ASN A 146 5.21 -14.75 -23.28
C ASN A 146 4.06 -13.74 -23.31
N ARG A 147 3.36 -13.52 -22.19
CA ARG A 147 2.27 -12.54 -22.12
C ARG A 147 2.76 -11.11 -22.37
N LYS A 148 3.98 -10.78 -21.93
CA LYS A 148 4.61 -9.49 -22.19
C LYS A 148 4.85 -9.26 -23.68
N GLU A 149 5.34 -10.26 -24.40
CA GLU A 149 5.46 -10.19 -25.86
C GLU A 149 4.10 -10.08 -26.56
N CYS A 150 3.12 -10.89 -26.16
CA CYS A 150 1.75 -10.77 -26.70
C CYS A 150 1.14 -9.37 -26.48
N VAL A 151 1.42 -8.73 -25.33
CA VAL A 151 0.98 -7.35 -25.07
C VAL A 151 1.67 -6.37 -26.03
N LYS A 152 2.96 -6.51 -26.28
CA LYS A 152 3.69 -5.67 -27.25
C LYS A 152 3.11 -5.83 -28.67
N GLU A 153 2.89 -7.05 -29.11
CA GLU A 153 2.30 -7.34 -30.43
C GLU A 153 0.89 -6.76 -30.55
N PHE A 154 0.04 -6.96 -29.52
CA PHE A 154 -1.29 -6.38 -29.47
C PHE A 154 -1.24 -4.85 -29.58
N ASN A 155 -0.34 -4.20 -28.84
CA ASN A 155 -0.21 -2.75 -28.85
C ASN A 155 0.32 -2.19 -30.17
N LYS A 156 1.14 -2.94 -30.91
CA LYS A 156 1.58 -2.58 -32.26
C LYS A 156 0.42 -2.67 -33.26
N ALA A 157 -0.42 -3.70 -33.14
CA ALA A 157 -1.53 -3.93 -34.06
C ALA A 157 -2.78 -3.05 -33.80
N ASN A 158 -2.91 -2.47 -32.60
CA ASN A 158 -4.11 -1.74 -32.20
C ASN A 158 -3.78 -0.28 -31.86
N MET A 159 -4.37 0.68 -32.59
CA MET A 159 -4.16 2.12 -32.30
C MET A 159 -4.99 2.61 -31.10
N TRP A 160 -6.27 2.21 -31.00
CA TRP A 160 -7.24 2.77 -30.05
C TRP A 160 -7.44 1.96 -28.77
N LYS A 161 -6.87 0.76 -28.70
CA LYS A 161 -6.92 -0.11 -27.53
C LYS A 161 -5.52 -0.58 -27.22
N LYS A 162 -5.08 -0.38 -25.98
CA LYS A 162 -3.78 -0.84 -25.49
C LYS A 162 -3.99 -1.81 -24.33
N ARG A 163 -3.04 -2.71 -24.15
CA ARG A 163 -2.91 -3.60 -23.01
C ARG A 163 -1.64 -3.26 -22.27
N ALA A 164 -1.64 -3.54 -20.97
CA ALA A 164 -0.47 -3.43 -20.12
C ALA A 164 -0.41 -4.67 -19.22
N LEU A 165 0.78 -4.97 -18.74
CA LEU A 165 1.05 -6.03 -17.79
C LEU A 165 2.03 -5.48 -16.77
N SER A 166 1.77 -5.72 -15.48
CA SER A 166 2.64 -5.28 -14.39
C SER A 166 2.69 -6.35 -13.30
N VAL A 167 3.83 -6.44 -12.64
CA VAL A 167 4.08 -7.28 -11.46
C VAL A 167 4.60 -6.36 -10.37
N VAL A 168 3.84 -6.26 -9.28
CA VAL A 168 4.13 -5.37 -8.15
C VAL A 168 4.33 -6.23 -6.90
N PRO A 169 5.56 -6.28 -6.35
CA PRO A 169 5.82 -6.97 -5.09
C PRO A 169 5.29 -6.13 -3.92
N ILE A 170 4.77 -6.80 -2.88
CA ILE A 170 4.26 -6.12 -1.68
C ILE A 170 4.76 -6.87 -0.44
N ARG A 171 5.24 -6.11 0.54
CA ARG A 171 5.42 -6.56 1.93
C ARG A 171 4.37 -5.89 2.80
N PHE A 172 3.56 -6.71 3.45
CA PHE A 172 2.61 -6.23 4.46
C PHE A 172 3.06 -6.71 5.84
N GLN A 173 3.42 -5.77 6.71
CA GLN A 173 3.80 -6.09 8.08
C GLN A 173 2.56 -6.47 8.89
N MET A 174 2.65 -7.56 9.63
CA MET A 174 1.60 -7.99 10.54
C MET A 174 2.10 -7.84 11.97
N ASP A 175 1.48 -6.94 12.72
CA ASP A 175 1.72 -6.80 14.15
C ASP A 175 0.62 -7.54 14.92
N THR A 176 1.02 -8.31 15.94
CA THR A 176 0.07 -8.93 16.86
C THR A 176 -0.32 -7.92 17.92
N PHE A 177 -1.52 -7.35 17.81
CA PHE A 177 -2.03 -6.43 18.82
C PHE A 177 -2.60 -7.18 20.01
N SER A 178 -2.17 -6.81 21.22
CA SER A 178 -2.85 -7.05 22.50
C SER A 178 -3.16 -8.51 22.90
N ASN A 179 -3.75 -8.65 24.08
CA ASN A 179 -4.29 -9.89 24.62
C ASN A 179 -5.76 -10.02 24.18
N TYR A 180 -6.07 -11.04 23.38
CA TYR A 180 -7.44 -11.41 23.05
C TYR A 180 -7.99 -12.34 24.13
N ASN A 181 -9.14 -12.01 24.70
CA ASN A 181 -9.84 -12.87 25.67
C ASN A 181 -10.98 -13.61 24.95
N ALA A 182 -11.25 -14.84 25.40
CA ALA A 182 -12.39 -15.62 24.95
C ALA A 182 -13.08 -16.27 26.15
N ILE A 183 -14.41 -16.29 26.14
CA ILE A 183 -15.22 -16.98 27.14
C ILE A 183 -15.82 -18.22 26.49
N VAL A 184 -15.58 -19.39 27.11
CA VAL A 184 -16.12 -20.67 26.65
C VAL A 184 -17.01 -21.26 27.73
N SER A 185 -18.27 -21.51 27.39
CA SER A 185 -19.25 -22.16 28.26
C SER A 185 -19.67 -23.51 27.69
N ILE A 186 -19.62 -24.56 28.50
CA ILE A 186 -20.04 -25.92 28.13
C ILE A 186 -21.29 -26.27 28.92
N TYR A 187 -22.41 -26.49 28.23
CA TYR A 187 -23.68 -26.78 28.88
C TYR A 187 -23.75 -28.25 29.29
N ARG A 188 -24.04 -28.47 30.58
CA ARG A 188 -24.06 -29.81 31.17
C ARG A 188 -25.09 -30.75 30.54
N ASN A 189 -26.23 -30.24 30.11
CA ASN A 189 -27.40 -31.07 29.77
C ASN A 189 -27.28 -31.72 28.38
N ASP A 190 -26.61 -31.07 27.44
CA ASP A 190 -26.51 -31.51 26.05
C ASP A 190 -25.07 -31.42 25.50
N GLY A 191 -24.12 -30.91 26.30
CA GLY A 191 -22.73 -30.73 25.89
C GLY A 191 -22.53 -29.59 24.89
N THR A 192 -23.55 -28.75 24.62
CA THR A 192 -23.40 -27.64 23.67
C THR A 192 -22.39 -26.62 24.16
N VAL A 193 -21.70 -25.98 23.22
CA VAL A 193 -20.63 -25.02 23.51
C VAL A 193 -21.05 -23.64 23.03
N ALA A 194 -20.99 -22.67 23.92
CA ALA A 194 -21.10 -21.24 23.59
C ALA A 194 -19.73 -20.58 23.70
N ILE A 195 -19.35 -19.85 22.66
CA ILE A 195 -18.13 -19.05 22.59
C ILE A 195 -18.57 -17.59 22.49
N ALA A 196 -18.06 -16.74 23.38
CA ALA A 196 -18.31 -15.30 23.43
C ALA A 196 -17.01 -14.51 23.55
#